data_AF-A0A5E4SCE4-F1
#
_entry.id   AF-A0A5E4SCE4-F1
#
_cell.length_a   1.000
_cell.length_b   1.000
_cell.length_c   1.000
_cell.angle_alpha   90.00
_cell.angle_beta   90.00
_cell.angle_gamma   90.00
#
_symmetry.space_group_name_H-M   'P 1'
#
loop_
_entity.id
_entity.type
_entity.pdbx_description
1 polymer ?
#
loop_
_entity_poly.entity_id
_entity_poly.type
_entity_poly.pdbx_seq_one_letter_code
_entity_poly.pdbx_strand_id
1 'polypeptide(L)'
;MKTLLFCTSYMKDADAWQQRYQRWLDYYRNGPIKADKILMIDDGSPYLPPAETIQTMRADSDISAHQPVHGIVRFEKNLGRQSMSLYPGWWRSFLHSVTIARTIGADKIVHIESDAFALSQPLANFINDTQSGWHVMWAQRYAMPETAIQIIGQDQFAALEKLRGDYPNLDFPDIAERLLPFTSVNRQFKGDRYSEFKRNRGIFRSRKFNFLPIFQWDFFWEPIPRDADFATQVVTRQKVAFRGT
;
A
#
# COMPACT_ATOMS: atom_id res chain seq x y z
N MET A 1 19.23 -4.32 9.11
CA MET A 1 18.49 -3.08 8.85
C MET A 1 17.12 -3.22 9.49
N LYS A 2 16.79 -2.32 10.40
CA LYS A 2 15.48 -2.29 11.04
C LYS A 2 14.45 -1.73 10.05
N THR A 3 13.41 -2.51 9.74
CA THR A 3 12.48 -2.21 8.66
C THR A 3 11.04 -2.09 9.18
N LEU A 4 10.39 -0.97 8.84
CA LEU A 4 8.95 -0.77 8.97
C LEU A 4 8.27 -1.16 7.66
N LEU A 5 7.48 -2.23 7.64
CA LEU A 5 6.55 -2.52 6.56
C LEU A 5 5.18 -1.96 6.93
N PHE A 6 4.53 -1.24 6.04
CA PHE A 6 3.17 -0.78 6.31
C PHE A 6 2.30 -0.68 5.06
N CYS A 7 0.99 -0.67 5.29
CA CYS A 7 0.00 -0.19 4.34
C CYS A 7 -0.85 0.91 4.97
N THR A 8 -1.42 1.81 4.16
CA THR A 8 -2.49 2.69 4.61
C THR A 8 -3.83 1.93 4.65
N SER A 9 -4.68 2.20 5.63
CA SER A 9 -5.98 1.52 5.76
C SER A 9 -7.17 2.44 6.00
N TYR A 10 -8.32 1.97 5.49
CA TYR A 10 -9.67 2.42 5.81
C TYR A 10 -10.66 1.26 5.66
N MET A 11 -11.09 0.69 6.78
CA MET A 11 -12.03 -0.42 6.95
C MET A 11 -13.43 0.13 7.21
N LYS A 12 -14.21 0.32 6.14
CA LYS A 12 -15.61 0.76 6.26
C LYS A 12 -16.52 -0.24 7.00
N ASP A 13 -16.19 -1.53 6.94
CA ASP A 13 -16.97 -2.64 7.49
C ASP A 13 -16.10 -3.92 7.60
N ALA A 14 -16.68 -4.98 8.16
CA ALA A 14 -16.04 -6.29 8.30
C ALA A 14 -15.67 -6.93 6.94
N ASP A 15 -16.46 -6.68 5.90
CA ASP A 15 -16.18 -7.19 4.55
C ASP A 15 -14.91 -6.55 3.97
N ALA A 16 -14.74 -5.24 4.15
CA ALA A 16 -13.53 -4.53 3.75
C ALA A 16 -12.29 -5.08 4.48
N TRP A 17 -12.42 -5.38 5.77
CA TRP A 17 -11.38 -6.08 6.54
C TRP A 17 -11.04 -7.44 5.90
N GLN A 18 -12.01 -8.34 5.77
CA GLN A 18 -11.79 -9.72 5.30
C GLN A 18 -11.23 -9.78 3.86
N GLN A 19 -11.77 -8.95 2.96
CA GLN A 19 -11.46 -9.03 1.53
C GLN A 19 -10.16 -8.34 1.12
N ARG A 20 -9.61 -7.47 1.98
CA ARG A 20 -8.44 -6.65 1.66
C ARG A 20 -7.39 -6.71 2.76
N TYR A 21 -7.69 -6.13 3.92
CA TYR A 21 -6.69 -5.90 4.96
C TYR A 21 -6.23 -7.20 5.63
N GLN A 22 -7.15 -8.12 5.91
CA GLN A 22 -6.81 -9.44 6.44
C GLN A 22 -5.94 -10.23 5.46
N ARG A 23 -6.28 -10.22 4.17
CA ARG A 23 -5.47 -10.87 3.12
C ARG A 23 -4.06 -10.29 3.02
N TRP A 24 -3.94 -8.97 3.13
CA TRP A 24 -2.64 -8.31 3.14
C TRP A 24 -1.83 -8.70 4.39
N LEU A 25 -2.45 -8.68 5.57
CA LEU A 25 -1.80 -9.10 6.81
C LEU A 25 -1.34 -10.56 6.74
N ASP A 26 -2.22 -11.46 6.30
CA ASP A 26 -1.92 -12.88 6.19
C ASP A 26 -0.81 -13.16 5.18
N TYR A 27 -0.73 -12.38 4.10
CA TYR A 27 0.33 -12.48 3.12
C TYR A 27 1.69 -12.06 3.66
N TYR A 28 1.75 -10.94 4.41
CA TYR A 28 3.02 -10.34 4.83
C TYR A 28 3.50 -10.73 6.23
N ARG A 29 2.62 -11.19 7.14
CA ARG A 29 2.99 -11.58 8.51
C ARG A 29 4.09 -12.65 8.58
N ASN A 30 4.12 -13.54 7.59
CA ASN A 30 5.13 -14.58 7.38
C ASN A 30 5.64 -14.53 5.93
N GLY A 31 5.55 -13.34 5.32
CA GLY A 31 5.76 -13.15 3.90
C GLY A 31 7.23 -12.97 3.51
N PRO A 32 7.47 -12.58 2.26
CA PRO A 32 8.82 -12.52 1.71
C PRO A 32 9.62 -11.26 2.13
N ILE A 33 8.98 -10.32 2.84
CA ILE A 33 9.59 -9.06 3.25
C ILE A 33 10.05 -9.15 4.70
N LYS A 34 11.35 -8.94 4.93
CA LYS A 34 11.97 -8.97 6.26
C LYS A 34 11.67 -7.65 6.97
N ALA A 35 10.68 -7.66 7.87
CA ALA A 35 10.24 -6.47 8.60
C ALA A 35 10.26 -6.71 10.12
N ASP A 36 10.72 -5.72 10.86
CA ASP A 36 10.73 -5.71 12.33
C ASP A 36 9.39 -5.24 12.90
N LYS A 37 8.66 -4.43 12.12
CA LYS A 37 7.28 -4.02 12.39
C LYS A 37 6.46 -4.06 11.11
N ILE A 38 5.24 -4.58 11.21
CA ILE A 38 4.27 -4.67 10.12
C ILE A 38 2.99 -3.97 10.58
N LEU A 39 2.72 -2.78 10.06
CA LEU A 39 1.63 -1.93 10.55
C LEU A 39 0.59 -1.61 9.48
N MET A 40 -0.66 -1.46 9.88
CA MET A 40 -1.67 -0.77 9.10
C MET A 40 -1.84 0.63 9.69
N ILE A 41 -1.59 1.68 8.90
CA ILE A 41 -1.79 3.05 9.35
C ILE A 41 -3.18 3.51 8.92
N ASP A 42 -4.08 3.56 9.90
CA ASP A 42 -5.51 3.63 9.72
C ASP A 42 -6.07 5.05 9.81
N ASP A 43 -6.76 5.46 8.74
CA ASP A 43 -7.40 6.77 8.62
C ASP A 43 -8.77 6.82 9.32
N GLY A 44 -8.86 6.40 10.59
CA GLY A 44 -10.09 6.52 11.38
C GLY A 44 -11.24 5.66 10.87
N SER A 45 -10.97 4.38 10.65
CA SER A 45 -11.98 3.41 10.24
C SER A 45 -13.14 3.29 11.22
N PRO A 46 -14.40 3.18 10.74
CA PRO A 46 -15.55 2.91 11.59
C PRO A 46 -15.57 1.46 12.10
N TYR A 47 -14.94 0.53 11.39
CA TYR A 47 -14.80 -0.87 11.81
C TYR A 47 -13.33 -1.16 12.18
N LEU A 48 -13.15 -1.97 13.23
CA LEU A 48 -11.86 -2.56 13.60
C LEU A 48 -12.03 -4.06 13.83
N PRO A 49 -11.04 -4.87 13.44
CA PRO A 49 -11.03 -6.27 13.79
C PRO A 49 -10.87 -6.47 15.31
N PRO A 50 -11.23 -7.64 15.84
CA PRO A 50 -11.03 -7.97 17.24
C PRO A 50 -9.54 -7.86 17.65
N ALA A 51 -9.27 -7.42 18.89
CA ALA A 51 -7.90 -7.18 19.38
C ALA A 51 -7.07 -8.47 19.47
N GLU A 52 -7.73 -9.62 19.56
CA GLU A 52 -7.14 -10.95 19.52
C GLU A 52 -6.56 -11.29 18.14
N THR A 53 -7.07 -10.65 17.08
CA THR A 53 -6.55 -10.80 15.72
C THR A 53 -5.38 -9.87 15.47
N ILE A 54 -5.55 -8.58 15.79
CA ILE A 54 -4.51 -7.56 15.65
C ILE A 54 -4.79 -6.40 16.60
N GLN A 55 -3.78 -6.03 17.38
CA GLN A 55 -3.92 -4.94 18.34
C GLN A 55 -3.97 -3.59 17.62
N THR A 56 -4.84 -2.70 18.11
CA THR A 56 -4.96 -1.32 17.62
C THR A 56 -4.42 -0.35 18.67
N MET A 57 -3.58 0.59 18.24
CA MET A 57 -3.10 1.71 19.03
C MET A 57 -3.49 3.04 18.39
N ARG A 58 -3.44 4.09 19.19
CA ARG A 58 -3.69 5.45 18.70
C ARG A 58 -2.44 6.00 18.01
N ALA A 59 -2.62 6.79 16.96
CA ALA A 59 -1.52 7.43 16.24
C ALA A 59 -0.75 8.48 17.08
N ASP A 60 -1.32 8.96 18.17
CA ASP A 60 -0.69 9.88 19.13
C ASP A 60 -0.03 9.17 20.33
N SER A 61 -0.14 7.84 20.41
CA SER A 61 0.47 7.05 21.48
C SER A 61 1.94 6.74 21.21
N ASP A 62 2.69 6.40 22.26
CA ASP A 62 4.07 5.96 22.12
C ASP A 62 4.15 4.55 21.50
N ILE A 63 4.43 4.51 20.20
CA ILE A 63 4.51 3.26 19.42
C ILE A 63 5.72 2.41 19.85
N SER A 64 6.73 2.99 20.51
CA SER A 64 7.90 2.22 20.98
C SER A 64 7.53 1.21 22.07
N ALA A 65 6.46 1.49 22.84
CA ALA A 65 5.92 0.60 23.85
C ALA A 65 5.15 -0.60 23.25
N HIS A 66 4.78 -0.55 21.97
CA HIS A 66 4.08 -1.65 21.30
C HIS A 66 5.02 -2.82 21.04
N GLN A 67 4.85 -3.89 21.81
CA GLN A 67 5.68 -5.10 21.69
C GLN A 67 5.38 -5.92 20.43
N PRO A 68 4.10 -6.23 20.09
CA PRO A 68 3.79 -7.08 18.94
C PRO A 68 4.36 -6.56 17.62
N VAL A 69 4.85 -7.47 16.78
CA VAL A 69 5.38 -7.15 15.43
C VAL A 69 4.30 -6.54 14.53
N HIS A 70 3.06 -7.02 14.69
CA HIS A 70 1.90 -6.60 13.90
C HIS A 70 1.01 -5.63 14.69
N GLY A 71 0.42 -4.65 14.02
CA GLY A 71 -0.52 -3.73 14.67
C GLY A 71 -1.26 -2.80 13.71
N ILE A 72 -2.29 -2.15 14.24
CA ILE A 72 -2.99 -1.05 13.59
C ILE A 72 -2.65 0.24 14.34
N VAL A 73 -2.15 1.25 13.64
CA VAL A 73 -1.93 2.61 14.18
C VAL A 73 -3.03 3.50 13.65
N ARG A 74 -3.94 3.92 14.52
CA ARG A 74 -5.20 4.56 14.12
C ARG A 74 -5.29 6.02 14.52
N PHE A 75 -5.66 6.85 13.56
CA PHE A 75 -6.16 8.19 13.84
C PHE A 75 -7.61 8.16 14.31
N GLU A 76 -7.99 9.05 15.22
CA GLU A 76 -9.38 9.09 15.72
C GLU A 76 -10.39 9.52 14.64
N LYS A 77 -10.03 10.53 13.85
CA LYS A 77 -10.93 11.16 12.87
C LYS A 77 -10.53 10.76 11.46
N ASN A 78 -11.49 10.26 10.68
CA ASN A 78 -11.32 10.03 9.25
C ASN A 78 -11.18 11.37 8.50
N LEU A 79 -10.17 11.50 7.65
CA LEU A 79 -10.07 12.61 6.69
C LEU A 79 -10.57 12.19 5.31
N GLY A 80 -10.47 10.90 5.00
CA GLY A 80 -11.04 10.29 3.82
C GLY A 80 -10.39 10.74 2.52
N ARG A 81 -11.09 10.43 1.44
CA ARG A 81 -10.76 10.86 0.08
C ARG A 81 -11.89 11.75 -0.44
N GLN A 82 -11.55 12.99 -0.75
CA GLN A 82 -12.50 14.00 -1.22
C GLN A 82 -12.59 14.00 -2.75
N SER A 83 -11.49 13.69 -3.45
CA SER A 83 -11.45 13.59 -4.91
C SER A 83 -10.35 12.65 -5.41
N MET A 84 -10.16 12.56 -6.73
CA MET A 84 -9.08 11.77 -7.31
C MET A 84 -7.69 12.28 -6.91
N SER A 85 -7.50 13.59 -6.82
CA SER A 85 -6.24 14.25 -6.42
C SER A 85 -6.21 14.64 -4.94
N LEU A 86 -7.36 14.73 -4.27
CA LEU A 86 -7.47 15.15 -2.87
C LEU A 86 -7.82 13.96 -1.97
N TYR A 87 -6.80 13.34 -1.40
CA TYR A 87 -6.90 12.18 -0.51
C TYR A 87 -6.11 12.40 0.81
N PRO A 88 -6.54 13.35 1.65
CA PRO A 88 -5.82 13.72 2.86
C PRO A 88 -5.64 12.55 3.83
N GLY A 89 -6.57 11.58 3.85
CA GLY A 89 -6.43 10.39 4.68
C GLY A 89 -5.21 9.53 4.32
N TRP A 90 -5.00 9.28 3.02
CA TRP A 90 -3.83 8.53 2.56
C TRP A 90 -2.54 9.32 2.80
N TRP A 91 -2.53 10.63 2.51
CA TRP A 91 -1.36 11.48 2.77
C TRP A 91 -0.98 11.50 4.24
N ARG A 92 -1.96 11.65 5.13
CA ARG A 92 -1.72 11.62 6.58
C ARG A 92 -1.10 10.30 7.01
N SER A 93 -1.70 9.17 6.61
CA SER A 93 -1.20 7.85 6.98
C SER A 93 0.19 7.59 6.40
N PHE A 94 0.40 7.91 5.12
CA PHE A 94 1.68 7.74 4.44
C PHE A 94 2.78 8.59 5.09
N LEU A 95 2.54 9.88 5.31
CA LEU A 95 3.52 10.78 5.92
C LEU A 95 3.74 10.51 7.40
N HIS A 96 2.76 9.95 8.11
CA HIS A 96 2.94 9.55 9.50
C HIS A 96 3.91 8.38 9.65
N SER A 97 4.09 7.54 8.61
CA SER A 97 5.05 6.43 8.63
C SER A 97 6.48 6.86 9.00
N VAL A 98 6.92 8.06 8.60
CA VAL A 98 8.25 8.58 8.97
C VAL A 98 8.34 8.86 10.46
N THR A 99 7.26 9.32 11.08
CA THR A 99 7.21 9.54 12.54
C THR A 99 7.39 8.22 13.26
N ILE A 100 6.65 7.19 12.84
CA ILE A 100 6.75 5.83 13.38
C ILE A 100 8.16 5.28 13.21
N ALA A 101 8.71 5.38 11.98
CA ALA A 101 10.03 4.89 11.65
C ALA A 101 11.12 5.52 12.54
N ARG A 102 11.05 6.84 12.78
CA ARG A 102 11.94 7.54 13.71
C ARG A 102 11.78 7.03 15.14
N THR A 103 10.55 6.93 15.64
CA THR A 103 10.26 6.47 17.00
C THR A 103 10.81 5.07 17.27
N ILE A 104 10.70 4.16 16.30
CA ILE A 104 11.21 2.79 16.46
C ILE A 104 12.68 2.67 16.04
N GLY A 105 13.32 3.72 15.53
CA GLY A 105 14.70 3.68 15.03
C GLY A 105 14.87 2.80 13.78
N ALA A 106 13.91 2.80 12.86
CA ALA A 106 13.99 2.07 11.60
C ALA A 106 14.98 2.74 10.63
N ASP A 107 15.69 1.90 9.87
CA ASP A 107 16.61 2.29 8.79
C ASP A 107 15.89 2.34 7.42
N LYS A 108 14.70 1.75 7.35
CA LYS A 108 13.94 1.61 6.10
C LYS A 108 12.44 1.56 6.35
N ILE A 109 11.70 2.23 5.47
CA ILE A 109 10.25 2.13 5.36
C ILE A 109 9.94 1.40 4.05
N VAL A 110 9.08 0.38 4.14
CA VAL A 110 8.50 -0.29 2.98
C VAL A 110 7.00 -0.02 3.02
N HIS A 111 6.51 0.75 2.06
CA HIS A 111 5.07 0.92 1.84
C HIS A 111 4.60 -0.09 0.81
N ILE A 112 3.59 -0.87 1.13
CA ILE A 112 2.87 -1.71 0.16
C ILE A 112 1.39 -1.47 0.37
N GLU A 113 0.68 -0.96 -0.65
CA GLU A 113 -0.76 -0.74 -0.54
C GLU A 113 -1.52 -2.01 -0.14
N SER A 114 -2.65 -1.83 0.52
CA SER A 114 -3.46 -2.93 1.08
C SER A 114 -4.06 -3.86 0.02
N ASP A 115 -3.96 -3.51 -1.26
CA ASP A 115 -4.31 -4.35 -2.41
C ASP A 115 -3.12 -4.63 -3.35
N ALA A 116 -1.88 -4.46 -2.88
CA ALA A 116 -0.66 -4.74 -3.61
C ALA A 116 0.14 -5.92 -3.02
N PHE A 117 0.74 -6.71 -3.90
CA PHE A 117 1.44 -7.95 -3.57
C PHE A 117 2.76 -8.09 -4.33
N ALA A 118 3.86 -8.31 -3.60
CA ALA A 118 5.16 -8.70 -4.15
C ALA A 118 5.19 -10.21 -4.39
N LEU A 119 5.37 -10.65 -5.63
CA LEU A 119 5.06 -12.02 -6.05
C LEU A 119 6.29 -12.87 -6.40
N SER A 120 7.48 -12.28 -6.53
CA SER A 120 8.69 -12.98 -6.98
C SER A 120 9.85 -12.81 -6.00
N GLN A 121 10.72 -13.83 -5.93
CA GLN A 121 11.95 -13.78 -5.14
C GLN A 121 12.88 -12.62 -5.55
N PRO A 122 13.10 -12.31 -6.85
CA PRO A 122 13.91 -11.17 -7.24
C PRO A 122 13.41 -9.83 -6.67
N LEU A 123 12.10 -9.58 -6.69
CA LEU A 123 11.55 -8.35 -6.12
C LEU A 123 11.65 -8.34 -4.59
N ALA A 124 11.39 -9.47 -3.93
CA ALA A 124 11.55 -9.58 -2.49
C ALA A 124 13.00 -9.32 -2.06
N ASN A 125 13.98 -9.89 -2.78
CA ASN A 125 15.40 -9.63 -2.54
C ASN A 125 15.70 -8.13 -2.71
N PHE A 126 15.23 -7.52 -3.81
CA PHE A 126 15.41 -6.09 -4.01
C PHE A 126 14.85 -5.24 -2.86
N ILE A 127 13.62 -5.51 -2.41
CA ILE A 127 13.01 -4.81 -1.27
C ILE A 127 13.85 -5.00 0.00
N ASN A 128 14.26 -6.24 0.28
CA ASN A 128 14.99 -6.60 1.49
C ASN A 128 16.41 -6.02 1.51
N ASP A 129 17.09 -5.99 0.36
CA ASP A 129 18.50 -5.63 0.23
C ASP A 129 18.70 -4.14 -0.02
N THR A 130 17.68 -3.40 -0.45
CA THR A 130 17.74 -1.93 -0.61
C THR A 130 18.06 -1.25 0.73
N GLN A 131 19.09 -0.40 0.72
CA GLN A 131 19.60 0.27 1.93
C GLN A 131 19.38 1.79 1.95
N SER A 132 19.30 2.42 0.77
CA SER A 132 19.20 3.88 0.63
C SER A 132 18.31 4.27 -0.54
N GLY A 133 17.90 5.53 -0.60
CA GLY A 133 17.08 6.10 -1.67
C GLY A 133 15.59 5.82 -1.52
N TRP A 134 14.79 6.38 -2.44
CA TRP A 134 13.36 6.21 -2.54
C TRP A 134 13.03 5.56 -3.88
N HIS A 135 12.73 4.26 -3.82
CA HIS A 135 12.52 3.41 -4.97
C HIS A 135 11.06 3.07 -5.13
N VAL A 136 10.59 3.15 -6.37
CA VAL A 136 9.27 2.70 -6.81
C VAL A 136 9.41 1.83 -8.04
N MET A 137 8.36 1.10 -8.39
CA MET A 137 8.33 0.28 -9.60
C MET A 137 7.83 1.10 -10.80
N TRP A 138 8.03 0.60 -12.02
CA TRP A 138 7.43 1.16 -13.23
C TRP A 138 6.17 0.37 -13.62
N ALA A 139 5.03 1.06 -13.76
CA ALA A 139 3.83 0.46 -14.35
C ALA A 139 3.90 0.60 -15.89
N GLN A 140 4.27 -0.48 -16.58
CA GLN A 140 4.51 -0.47 -18.03
C GLN A 140 3.30 0.02 -18.83
N ARG A 141 2.09 -0.40 -18.46
CA ARG A 141 0.88 -0.03 -19.21
C ARG A 141 0.50 1.44 -19.08
N TYR A 142 0.72 2.01 -17.90
CA TYR A 142 0.34 3.39 -17.61
C TYR A 142 1.47 4.39 -17.87
N ALA A 143 2.66 3.89 -18.23
CA ALA A 143 3.86 4.68 -18.47
C ALA A 143 4.15 5.67 -17.33
N MET A 144 4.02 5.21 -16.09
CA MET A 144 4.26 6.03 -14.90
C MET A 144 4.90 5.23 -13.75
N PRO A 145 5.53 5.92 -12.78
CA PRO A 145 5.93 5.30 -11.53
C PRO A 145 4.72 4.69 -10.80
N GLU A 146 4.88 3.50 -10.23
CA GLU A 146 3.88 2.80 -9.44
C GLU A 146 4.16 2.99 -7.94
N THR A 147 3.30 3.76 -7.28
CA THR A 147 3.42 4.12 -5.85
C THR A 147 2.85 3.08 -4.90
N ALA A 148 2.21 2.03 -5.41
CA ALA A 148 1.65 0.99 -4.56
C ALA A 148 2.72 0.15 -3.84
N ILE A 149 3.98 0.15 -4.31
CA ILE A 149 5.13 -0.43 -3.62
C ILE A 149 6.24 0.63 -3.59
N GLN A 150 6.64 1.05 -2.40
CA GLN A 150 7.71 2.04 -2.22
C GLN A 150 8.70 1.56 -1.17
N ILE A 151 9.98 1.72 -1.47
CA ILE A 151 11.07 1.40 -0.55
C ILE A 151 11.84 2.68 -0.28
N ILE A 152 11.89 3.09 0.99
CA ILE A 152 12.38 4.40 1.41
C ILE A 152 13.46 4.17 2.46
N GLY A 153 14.71 4.41 2.08
CA GLY A 153 15.86 4.38 2.99
C GLY A 153 15.84 5.56 3.96
N GLN A 154 16.56 5.40 5.07
CA GLN A 154 16.68 6.42 6.12
C GLN A 154 17.18 7.77 5.59
N ASP A 155 18.03 7.76 4.57
CA ASP A 155 18.56 8.95 3.88
C ASP A 155 17.45 9.80 3.22
N GLN A 156 16.26 9.24 3.00
CA GLN A 156 15.12 9.93 2.41
C GLN A 156 14.06 10.36 3.44
N PHE A 157 14.23 10.05 4.73
CA PHE A 157 13.24 10.41 5.76
C PHE A 157 13.06 11.93 5.86
N ALA A 158 14.15 12.70 5.72
CA ALA A 158 14.09 14.16 5.71
C ALA A 158 13.24 14.70 4.54
N ALA A 159 13.23 14.01 3.38
CA ALA A 159 12.39 14.39 2.26
C ALA A 159 10.90 14.17 2.57
N LEU A 160 10.54 13.06 3.24
CA LEU A 160 9.16 12.82 3.71
C LEU A 160 8.73 13.86 4.74
N GLU A 161 9.60 14.17 5.71
CA GLU A 161 9.36 15.18 6.74
C GLU A 161 9.17 16.56 6.11
N LYS A 162 9.99 16.90 5.11
CA LYS A 162 9.87 18.15 4.35
C LYS A 162 8.52 18.22 3.61
N LEU A 163 8.10 17.16 2.92
CA LEU A 163 6.78 17.13 2.26
C LEU A 163 5.64 17.39 3.23
N ARG A 164 5.70 16.80 4.43
CA ARG A 164 4.70 17.05 5.48
C ARG A 164 4.73 18.50 5.95
N GLY A 165 5.91 19.12 6.04
CA GLY A 165 6.08 20.52 6.42
C GLY A 165 5.63 21.51 5.35
N ASP A 166 5.88 21.22 4.07
CA ASP A 166 5.48 22.05 2.94
C ASP A 166 3.95 22.05 2.73
N TYR A 167 3.28 20.96 3.11
CA TYR A 167 1.83 20.78 2.94
C TYR A 167 1.11 20.43 4.25
N PRO A 168 1.05 21.35 5.24
CA PRO A 168 0.52 21.07 6.57
C PRO A 168 -0.99 20.73 6.57
N ASN A 169 -1.72 21.22 5.57
CA ASN A 169 -3.16 20.95 5.39
C ASN A 169 -3.45 19.69 4.56
N LEU A 170 -2.41 18.97 4.11
CA LEU A 170 -2.50 17.79 3.25
C LEU A 170 -3.24 18.06 1.93
N ASP A 171 -3.20 19.31 1.47
CA ASP A 171 -3.72 19.75 0.18
C ASP A 171 -2.57 19.75 -0.83
N PHE A 172 -2.50 18.68 -1.61
CA PHE A 172 -1.44 18.46 -2.58
C PHE A 172 -1.92 18.82 -3.99
N PRO A 173 -1.09 19.49 -4.81
CA PRO A 173 -1.53 20.05 -6.08
C PRO A 173 -1.67 19.02 -7.23
N ASP A 174 -1.17 17.80 -7.05
CA ASP A 174 -1.17 16.73 -8.05
C ASP A 174 -1.18 15.35 -7.37
N ILE A 175 -1.17 14.28 -8.16
CA ILE A 175 -1.09 12.89 -7.69
C ILE A 175 0.29 12.54 -7.12
N ALA A 176 0.33 11.53 -6.25
CA ALA A 176 1.54 11.11 -5.54
C ALA A 176 2.67 10.72 -6.50
N GLU A 177 2.34 10.06 -7.62
CA GLU A 177 3.26 9.64 -8.67
C GLU A 177 4.07 10.81 -9.29
N ARG A 178 3.60 12.06 -9.16
CA ARG A 178 4.25 13.27 -9.69
C ARG A 178 4.89 14.15 -8.63
N LEU A 179 4.49 13.99 -7.36
CA LEU A 179 4.93 14.87 -6.28
C LEU A 179 6.00 14.24 -5.40
N LEU A 180 5.99 12.92 -5.27
CA LEU A 180 6.94 12.22 -4.41
C LEU A 180 8.34 12.27 -5.04
N PRO A 181 9.38 12.66 -4.28
CA PRO A 181 10.73 12.85 -4.79
C PRO A 181 11.47 11.49 -4.90
N PHE A 182 11.03 10.64 -5.82
CA PHE A 182 11.68 9.35 -6.06
C PHE A 182 13.12 9.55 -6.52
N THR A 183 14.05 8.82 -5.91
CA THR A 183 15.45 8.78 -6.37
C THR A 183 15.65 7.73 -7.46
N SER A 184 14.70 6.78 -7.59
CA SER A 184 14.79 5.66 -8.52
C SER A 184 13.42 5.14 -8.91
N VAL A 185 13.24 4.88 -10.21
CA VAL A 185 12.05 4.24 -10.78
C VAL A 185 12.49 2.96 -11.49
N ASN A 186 12.26 1.81 -10.87
CA ASN A 186 12.80 0.54 -11.32
C ASN A 186 11.92 -0.07 -12.43
N ARG A 187 12.53 -0.29 -13.61
CA ARG A 187 11.90 -0.85 -14.82
C ARG A 187 12.20 -2.35 -15.05
N GLN A 188 13.02 -2.96 -14.19
CA GLN A 188 13.40 -4.37 -14.31
C GLN A 188 12.24 -5.29 -13.94
N PHE A 189 11.42 -4.90 -12.96
CA PHE A 189 10.35 -5.74 -12.44
C PHE A 189 9.07 -5.61 -13.26
N LYS A 190 8.45 -6.75 -13.56
CA LYS A 190 7.20 -6.83 -14.30
C LYS A 190 6.00 -6.74 -13.35
N GLY A 191 5.14 -5.75 -13.52
CA GLY A 191 3.89 -5.70 -12.75
C GLY A 191 3.02 -4.55 -13.17
N ASP A 192 1.74 -4.63 -12.78
CA ASP A 192 0.74 -3.65 -13.18
C ASP A 192 -0.52 -3.69 -12.27
N ARG A 193 -1.46 -2.78 -12.54
CA ARG A 193 -2.76 -2.62 -11.86
C ARG A 193 -3.80 -3.60 -12.43
N TYR A 194 -3.71 -4.89 -12.09
CA TYR A 194 -4.44 -5.96 -12.78
C TYR A 194 -5.98 -5.94 -12.66
N SER A 195 -6.59 -5.35 -11.63
CA SER A 195 -8.06 -5.28 -11.56
C SER A 195 -8.68 -4.13 -12.36
N GLU A 196 -7.92 -3.08 -12.67
CA GLU A 196 -8.38 -1.96 -13.48
C GLU A 196 -8.69 -2.37 -14.93
N PHE A 197 -8.16 -3.49 -15.38
CA PHE A 197 -8.48 -4.14 -16.66
C PHE A 197 -9.98 -4.45 -16.79
N LYS A 198 -10.69 -4.69 -15.67
CA LYS A 198 -12.15 -4.86 -15.67
C LYS A 198 -12.91 -3.54 -15.80
N ARG A 199 -12.34 -2.42 -15.33
CA ARG A 199 -12.98 -1.10 -15.27
C ARG A 199 -12.84 -0.33 -16.58
N ASN A 200 -11.80 -0.61 -17.37
CA ASN A 200 -11.61 -0.04 -18.70
C ASN A 200 -12.47 -0.74 -19.78
N ARG A 201 -13.80 -0.68 -19.63
CA ARG A 201 -14.80 -1.18 -20.61
C ARG A 201 -15.11 -0.20 -21.76
N GLY A 202 -14.26 0.80 -22.01
CA GLY A 202 -14.55 1.87 -22.98
C GLY A 202 -15.85 2.64 -22.65
N ILE A 203 -16.75 2.78 -23.62
CA ILE A 203 -18.05 3.48 -23.49
C ILE A 203 -19.03 2.83 -22.48
N PHE A 204 -18.75 1.63 -21.97
CA PHE A 204 -19.63 0.87 -21.07
C PHE A 204 -19.24 0.96 -19.58
N ARG A 205 -18.73 2.11 -19.14
CA ARG A 205 -18.34 2.37 -17.72
C ARG A 205 -19.52 2.49 -16.75
N SER A 206 -20.75 2.67 -17.24
CA SER A 206 -21.93 2.89 -16.39
C SER A 206 -22.41 1.62 -15.70
N ARG A 207 -22.66 1.71 -14.38
CA ARG A 207 -23.29 0.64 -13.57
C ARG A 207 -24.66 0.20 -14.14
N LYS A 208 -25.30 1.04 -14.96
CA LYS A 208 -26.57 0.72 -15.62
C LYS A 208 -26.48 -0.49 -16.54
N PHE A 209 -25.30 -0.87 -17.03
CA PHE A 209 -25.17 -2.01 -17.94
C PHE A 209 -24.82 -3.32 -17.22
N ASN A 210 -24.61 -3.32 -15.89
CA ASN A 210 -24.20 -4.51 -15.14
C ASN A 210 -25.27 -5.62 -15.09
N PHE A 211 -26.52 -5.33 -15.47
CA PHE A 211 -27.58 -6.34 -15.52
C PHE A 211 -27.49 -7.24 -16.77
N LEU A 212 -26.75 -6.84 -17.81
CA LEU A 212 -26.63 -7.66 -19.02
C LEU A 212 -25.69 -8.86 -18.76
N PRO A 213 -26.09 -10.10 -19.13
CA PRO A 213 -25.33 -11.33 -18.84
C PRO A 213 -23.87 -11.27 -19.32
N ILE A 214 -23.60 -10.67 -20.48
CA ILE A 214 -22.24 -10.53 -21.04
C ILE A 214 -21.27 -9.77 -20.12
N PHE A 215 -21.78 -8.89 -19.26
CA PHE A 215 -20.97 -8.11 -18.31
C PHE A 215 -20.81 -8.79 -16.94
N GLN A 216 -21.56 -9.89 -16.73
CA GLN A 216 -21.41 -10.81 -15.61
C GLN A 216 -20.39 -11.92 -15.92
N TRP A 217 -20.06 -12.14 -17.21
CA TRP A 217 -19.05 -13.08 -17.67
C TRP A 217 -17.65 -12.44 -17.67
N ASP A 218 -16.61 -13.25 -17.45
CA ASP A 218 -15.22 -12.83 -17.16
C ASP A 218 -14.43 -12.24 -18.34
N PHE A 219 -15.09 -11.78 -19.41
CA PHE A 219 -14.44 -11.28 -20.64
C PHE A 219 -13.48 -10.10 -20.44
N PHE A 220 -13.60 -9.33 -19.35
CA PHE A 220 -12.74 -8.17 -19.05
C PHE A 220 -11.88 -8.45 -17.80
N TRP A 221 -11.12 -9.53 -17.81
CA TRP A 221 -10.24 -9.90 -16.71
C TRP A 221 -8.86 -10.27 -17.22
N GLU A 222 -7.85 -9.64 -16.62
CA GLU A 222 -6.47 -10.06 -16.83
C GLU A 222 -6.03 -10.93 -15.63
N PRO A 223 -5.71 -12.22 -15.85
CA PRO A 223 -5.01 -13.00 -14.84
C PRO A 223 -3.69 -12.32 -14.49
N ILE A 224 -3.28 -12.43 -13.23
CA ILE A 224 -1.92 -12.06 -12.87
C ILE A 224 -0.97 -12.99 -13.65
N PRO A 225 -0.07 -12.47 -14.51
CA PRO A 225 0.85 -13.28 -15.28
C PRO A 225 1.75 -14.15 -14.38
N ARG A 226 2.13 -15.32 -14.92
CA ARG A 226 3.02 -16.26 -14.20
C ARG A 226 4.41 -15.70 -13.96
N ASP A 227 4.82 -14.71 -14.74
CA ASP A 227 6.11 -14.03 -14.68
C ASP A 227 6.02 -12.62 -14.08
N ALA A 228 4.89 -12.23 -13.49
CA ALA A 228 4.79 -10.95 -12.80
C ALA A 228 5.68 -10.92 -11.53
N ASP A 229 6.43 -9.87 -11.30
CA ASP A 229 7.13 -9.63 -10.05
C ASP A 229 6.22 -9.02 -8.99
N PHE A 230 5.24 -8.21 -9.39
CA PHE A 230 4.25 -7.64 -8.48
C PHE A 230 2.86 -7.52 -9.14
N ALA A 231 1.84 -7.38 -8.31
CA ALA A 231 0.49 -7.04 -8.73
C ALA A 231 -0.12 -6.00 -7.80
N THR A 232 -0.74 -4.96 -8.37
CA THR A 232 -1.40 -3.89 -7.62
C THR A 232 -2.90 -3.89 -7.91
N GLN A 233 -3.68 -3.30 -7.01
CA GLN A 233 -5.14 -3.29 -7.06
C GLN A 233 -5.76 -4.70 -7.15
N VAL A 234 -5.19 -5.69 -6.49
CA VAL A 234 -5.65 -7.08 -6.56
C VAL A 234 -7.02 -7.25 -5.88
N VAL A 235 -7.91 -8.00 -6.53
CA VAL A 235 -9.26 -8.32 -6.01
C VAL A 235 -9.34 -9.73 -5.42
N THR A 236 -10.38 -10.03 -4.62
CA THR A 236 -10.53 -11.29 -3.88
C THR A 236 -10.46 -12.55 -4.74
N ARG A 237 -10.96 -12.49 -5.98
CA ARG A 237 -10.94 -13.64 -6.91
C ARG A 237 -9.56 -13.93 -7.51
N GLN A 238 -8.61 -12.99 -7.44
CA GLN A 238 -7.25 -13.22 -7.92
C GLN A 238 -6.45 -13.93 -6.83
N LYS A 239 -5.93 -15.11 -7.18
CA LYS A 239 -5.04 -15.87 -6.31
C LYS A 239 -3.67 -15.21 -6.30
N VAL A 240 -3.19 -14.89 -5.11
CA VAL A 240 -1.85 -14.35 -4.88
C VAL A 240 -1.05 -15.46 -4.23
N ALA A 241 0.09 -15.79 -4.81
CA ALA A 241 1.05 -16.72 -4.24
C ALA A 241 2.45 -16.17 -4.46
N PHE A 242 3.27 -16.20 -3.42
CA PHE A 242 4.68 -15.85 -3.53
C PHE A 242 5.44 -16.96 -4.27
N ARG A 243 6.32 -16.57 -5.20
CA ARG A 243 7.18 -17.47 -5.96
C ARG A 243 8.60 -17.37 -5.41
N GLY A 244 8.85 -18.12 -4.36
CA GLY A 244 10.16 -18.27 -3.71
C GLY A 244 10.93 -19.43 -4.32
N THR A 245 11.67 -19.17 -5.39
CA THR A 245 12.68 -20.10 -5.93
C THR A 245 14.01 -19.40 -5.98
#